data_AF-A0A542CSL5-F1
#
_entry.id   AF-A0A542CSL5-F1
#
_cell.length_a   1.000
_cell.length_b   1.000
_cell.length_c   1.000
_cell.angle_alpha   90.00
_cell.angle_beta   90.00
_cell.angle_gamma   90.00
#
_symmetry.space_group_name_H-M   'P 1'
#
loop_
_entity.id
_entity.type
_entity.pdbx_description
1 polymer ?
#
loop_
_entity_poly.entity_id
_entity_poly.type
_entity_poly.pdbx_seq_one_letter_code
_entity_poly.pdbx_strand_id
1 'polypeptide(L)'
;MPAYPRELNHRARAMLRAVAARRALMSCSCEPDLFVDGVACCDQLTAHELARHGLIRPASPGNAGARVPAELTAAGEAALAG
;
A
#
# COMPACT_ATOMS: atom_id res chain seq x y z
N MET A 1 -1.76 21.50 6.01
CA MET A 1 -1.95 20.21 6.70
C MET A 1 -3.02 19.43 5.94
N PRO A 2 -2.71 18.47 5.06
CA PRO A 2 -3.77 17.68 4.47
C PRO A 2 -4.34 16.78 5.57
N ALA A 3 -5.64 16.92 5.80
CA ALA A 3 -6.41 16.07 6.69
C ALA A 3 -6.30 14.64 6.16
N TYR A 4 -5.71 13.75 6.94
CA TYR A 4 -5.89 12.33 6.70
C TYR A 4 -7.40 12.06 6.79
N PRO A 5 -8.07 11.55 5.75
CA PRO A 5 -9.47 11.24 5.86
C PRO A 5 -9.60 10.22 7.00
N ARG A 6 -10.29 10.65 8.07
CA ARG A 6 -10.55 9.85 9.28
C ARG A 6 -11.31 8.56 9.00
N GLU A 7 -11.76 8.37 7.76
CA GLU A 7 -12.25 7.13 7.22
C GLU A 7 -11.34 6.76 6.05
N LEU A 8 -10.57 5.68 6.19
CA LEU A 8 -9.98 5.04 5.03
C LEU A 8 -11.11 4.75 4.04
N ASN A 9 -11.12 5.45 2.91
CA ASN A 9 -12.07 5.22 1.83
C ASN A 9 -12.15 3.71 1.55
N HIS A 10 -13.34 3.18 1.26
CA HIS A 10 -13.54 1.73 1.05
C HIS A 10 -12.49 1.09 0.13
N ARG A 11 -11.98 1.86 -0.85
CA ARG A 11 -10.87 1.49 -1.74
C ARG A 11 -9.55 1.29 -1.00
N ALA A 12 -9.12 2.24 -0.17
CA ALA A 12 -7.92 2.13 0.65
C ALA A 12 -8.00 0.92 1.60
N ARG A 13 -9.16 0.69 2.21
CA ARG A 13 -9.39 -0.48 3.07
C ARG A 13 -9.33 -1.81 2.29
N ALA A 14 -9.89 -1.86 1.09
CA ALA A 14 -9.78 -3.02 0.21
C ALA A 14 -8.31 -3.28 -0.19
N MET A 15 -7.55 -2.21 -0.42
CA MET A 15 -6.14 -2.31 -0.75
C MET A 15 -5.29 -2.81 0.42
N LEU A 16 -5.50 -2.28 1.63
CA LEU A 16 -4.88 -2.80 2.85
C LEU A 16 -5.23 -4.28 3.08
N ARG A 17 -6.47 -4.71 2.82
CA ARG A 17 -6.85 -6.13 2.87
C ARG A 17 -6.12 -6.99 1.84
N ALA A 18 -5.91 -6.48 0.63
CA ALA A 18 -5.14 -7.19 -0.40
C ALA A 18 -3.67 -7.34 0.00
N VAL A 19 -3.09 -6.30 0.63
CA VAL A 19 -1.74 -6.33 1.21
C VAL A 19 -1.68 -7.33 2.36
N ALA A 20 -2.65 -7.32 3.29
CA ALA A 20 -2.77 -8.30 4.37
C ALA A 20 -2.83 -9.74 3.85
N ALA A 21 -3.55 -9.95 2.74
CA ALA A 21 -3.66 -11.24 2.06
C ALA A 21 -2.40 -11.62 1.25
N ARG A 22 -1.34 -10.80 1.28
CA ARG A 22 -0.10 -10.97 0.49
C ARG A 22 -0.35 -11.05 -1.02
N ARG A 23 -1.46 -10.46 -1.48
CA ARG A 23 -1.86 -10.37 -2.91
C ARG A 23 -1.41 -9.07 -3.57
N ALA A 24 -0.88 -8.14 -2.78
CA ALA A 24 -0.34 -6.89 -3.28
C ALA A 24 1.19 -6.94 -3.42
N LEU A 25 1.67 -6.48 -4.56
CA LEU A 25 3.08 -6.21 -4.84
C LEU A 25 3.29 -4.70 -4.93
N MET A 26 4.47 -4.25 -4.55
CA MET A 26 4.90 -2.88 -4.62
C MET A 26 6.19 -2.78 -5.42
N SER A 27 6.28 -1.77 -6.27
CA SER A 27 7.54 -1.46 -6.96
C SER A 27 8.53 -0.83 -5.98
N CYS A 28 9.78 -1.29 -5.99
CA CYS A 28 10.87 -0.61 -5.30
C CYS A 28 11.26 0.65 -6.09
N SER A 29 10.61 1.77 -5.81
CA SER A 29 10.88 3.09 -6.41
C SER A 29 10.62 4.21 -5.40
N CYS A 30 11.06 5.43 -5.70
CA CYS A 30 10.75 6.65 -4.94
C CYS A 30 9.25 6.98 -4.98
N GLU A 31 8.56 6.59 -6.05
CA GLU A 31 7.11 6.60 -6.19
C GLU A 31 6.64 5.15 -6.41
N PRO A 32 6.31 4.43 -5.33
CA PRO A 32 6.05 3.01 -5.41
C PRO A 32 4.67 2.70 -5.97
N ASP A 33 4.61 2.11 -7.17
CA ASP A 33 3.35 1.61 -7.72
C ASP A 33 2.90 0.32 -7.05
N LEU A 34 1.60 0.22 -6.76
CA LEU A 34 0.98 -0.98 -6.19
C LEU A 34 0.28 -1.79 -7.27
N PHE A 35 0.53 -3.10 -7.26
CA PHE A 35 -0.10 -4.09 -8.12
C PHE A 35 -0.85 -5.08 -7.24
N VAL A 36 -2.13 -5.30 -7.50
CA VAL A 36 -2.94 -6.29 -6.78
C VAL A 36 -3.30 -7.40 -7.74
N ASP A 37 -3.02 -8.65 -7.37
CA ASP A 37 -3.31 -9.81 -8.21
C ASP A 37 -2.69 -9.71 -9.63
N GLY A 38 -1.54 -9.05 -9.74
CA GLY A 38 -0.82 -8.85 -11.00
C GLY A 38 -1.31 -7.67 -11.86
N VAL A 39 -2.36 -6.96 -11.45
CA VAL A 39 -2.91 -5.80 -12.16
C VAL A 39 -2.49 -4.51 -11.46
N ALA A 40 -2.10 -3.49 -12.22
CA ALA A 40 -1.82 -2.16 -11.67
C ALA A 40 -3.09 -1.64 -10.98
N CYS A 41 -2.97 -1.26 -9.70
CA CYS A 41 -4.11 -0.71 -8.99
C CYS A 41 -4.53 0.59 -9.68
N CYS A 42 -5.81 0.72 -10.05
CA CYS A 42 -6.33 1.94 -10.67
C CYS A 42 -6.21 3.18 -9.76
N ASP A 43 -5.93 2.98 -8.48
CA ASP A 43 -5.79 4.03 -7.48
C ASP A 43 -4.33 4.12 -6.98
N GLN A 44 -3.41 4.38 -7.92
CA GLN A 44 -1.98 4.55 -7.60
C GLN A 44 -1.75 5.73 -6.64
N LEU A 45 -2.58 6.78 -6.72
CA LEU A 45 -2.57 7.91 -5.79
C LEU A 45 -2.77 7.45 -4.34
N THR A 46 -3.81 6.65 -4.08
CA THR A 46 -4.02 6.08 -2.74
C THR A 46 -2.84 5.20 -2.33
N ALA A 47 -2.24 4.43 -3.24
CA ALA A 47 -1.08 3.59 -2.90
C ALA A 47 0.13 4.41 -2.48
N HIS A 48 0.42 5.48 -3.22
CA HIS A 48 1.49 6.41 -2.91
C HIS A 48 1.25 7.09 -1.57
N GLU A 49 0.01 7.49 -1.25
CA GLU A 49 -0.34 8.05 0.05
C GLU A 49 -0.15 7.02 1.17
N LEU A 50 -0.63 5.78 1.03
CA LEU A 50 -0.44 4.74 2.04
C LEU A 50 1.05 4.47 2.30
N ALA A 51 1.87 4.44 1.24
CA ALA A 51 3.32 4.26 1.36
C ALA A 51 4.00 5.48 2.00
N ARG A 52 3.62 6.71 1.60
CA ARG A 52 4.13 7.96 2.18
C ARG A 52 3.78 8.12 3.65
N HIS A 53 2.61 7.66 4.05
CA HIS A 53 2.16 7.66 5.43
C HIS A 53 2.68 6.47 6.25
N GLY A 54 3.47 5.58 5.63
CA GLY A 54 4.09 4.45 6.30
C GLY A 54 3.08 3.39 6.75
N LEU A 55 1.90 3.30 6.11
CA LEU A 55 0.89 2.26 6.38
C LEU A 55 1.23 0.94 5.69
N ILE A 56 1.92 1.02 4.57
CA ILE A 56 2.45 -0.13 3.83
C ILE A 56 3.94 0.06 3.58
N ARG A 57 4.67 -1.05 3.48
CA ARG A 57 6.10 -1.06 3.17
C ARG A 57 6.45 -2.22 2.23
N PRO A 58 7.57 -2.16 1.50
CA PRO A 58 8.05 -3.32 0.78
C PRO A 58 8.56 -4.36 1.79
N ALA A 59 8.18 -5.62 1.60
CA ALA A 59 8.64 -6.75 2.43
C ALA A 59 10.16 -6.94 2.39
N SER A 60 10.78 -6.56 1.26
CA SER A 60 12.21 -6.65 1.04
C SER A 60 12.70 -5.42 0.28
N PRO A 61 13.89 -4.89 0.59
CA PRO A 61 14.58 -3.95 -0.28
C PRO A 61 14.94 -4.68 -1.58
N GLY A 62 14.13 -4.50 -2.61
CA GLY A 62 14.39 -4.99 -3.96
C GLY A 62 15.21 -3.98 -4.77
N ASN A 63 15.73 -4.44 -5.91
CA ASN A 63 16.35 -3.55 -6.89
C ASN A 63 15.34 -2.50 -7.38
N ALA A 64 15.82 -1.33 -7.77
CA ALA A 64 14.96 -0.28 -8.34
C ALA A 64 14.15 -0.84 -9.53
N GLY A 65 12.82 -0.74 -9.46
CA GLY A 65 11.88 -1.30 -10.45
C GLY A 65 11.53 -2.78 -10.27
N ALA A 66 12.13 -3.48 -9.30
CA ALA A 66 11.68 -4.81 -8.91
C ALA A 66 10.34 -4.73 -8.18
N ARG A 67 9.46 -5.69 -8.47
CA ARG A 67 8.18 -5.85 -7.76
C ARG A 67 8.39 -6.78 -6.59
N VAL A 68 8.22 -6.27 -5.39
CA VAL A 68 8.33 -7.04 -4.15
C VAL A 68 6.98 -7.11 -3.45
N PRO A 69 6.70 -8.15 -2.64
CA PRO A 69 5.48 -8.17 -1.84
C PRO A 69 5.35 -6.92 -0.97
N ALA A 70 4.16 -6.34 -0.94
CA ALA A 70 3.83 -5.29 0.02
C ALA A 70 3.48 -5.94 1.36
N GLU A 71 3.91 -5.34 2.45
CA GLU A 71 3.55 -5.69 3.82
C GLU A 71 2.84 -4.53 4.49
N LEU A 72 1.86 -4.86 5.34
CA LEU A 72 1.28 -3.88 6.24
C LEU A 72 2.28 -3.55 7.34
N THR A 73 2.35 -2.28 7.71
CA THR A 73 2.98 -1.88 8.95
C THR A 73 1.98 -1.95 10.09
N ALA A 74 2.46 -1.87 11.33
CA ALA A 74 1.58 -1.80 12.49
C ALA A 74 0.56 -0.64 12.40
N ALA A 75 0.94 0.49 11.77
CA ALA A 75 0.04 1.60 11.54
C ALA A 75 -1.04 1.25 10.50
N GLY A 76 -0.68 0.54 9.43
CA GLY A 76 -1.63 0.06 8.42
C GLY A 76 -2.62 -0.96 8.99
N GLU A 77 -2.16 -1.87 9.86
CA GLU A 77 -3.02 -2.82 10.57
C GLU A 77 -4.00 -2.11 11.51
N ALA A 78 -3.53 -1.15 12.30
CA ALA A 78 -4.38 -0.35 13.19
C ALA A 78 -5.43 0.44 12.40
N ALA A 79 -5.05 1.00 11.25
CA ALA A 79 -5.98 1.70 10.38
C ALA A 79 -7.01 0.75 9.74
N LEU A 80 -6.63 -0.50 9.43
CA LEU A 80 -7.55 -1.52 8.93
C LEU A 80 -8.55 -1.99 10.00
N ALA A 81 -8.14 -1.98 11.27
CA ALA A 81 -8.96 -2.40 12.41
C ALA A 81 -9.97 -1.34 12.88
N GLY A 82 -9.78 -0.06 12.51
CA GLY A 82 -10.73 1.03 12.73
C GLY A 82 -11.99 0.95 11.87
#